data_AF-A0A1X7H3F9-F1
#
_entry.id   AF-A0A1X7H3F9-F1
#
_cell.length_a   1.000
_cell.length_b   1.000
_cell.length_c   1.000
_cell.angle_alpha   90.00
_cell.angle_beta   90.00
_cell.angle_gamma   90.00
#
_symmetry.space_group_name_H-M   'P 1'
#
loop_
_entity.id
_entity.type
_entity.pdbx_description
1 polymer ?
#
loop_
_entity_poly.entity_id
_entity_poly.type
_entity_poly.pdbx_seq_one_letter_code
_entity_poly.pdbx_strand_id
1 'polypeptide(L)'
;MGIFSRTRDIIAANVTDLLDKAEDPAKMIRMIILEMEETLVEVRASAARTIADQKEMRRQIAKLDALAGNWTEKAELALSKDREDLAKAALVEKQKASDLADQLNAEIAVLDDALRASEGDIAKLQGKLREARARQNAIMSR
;
A
#
# COMPACT_ATOMS: atom_id res chain seq x y z
N MET A 1 10.67 14.17 19.86
CA MET A 1 9.74 14.74 18.87
C MET A 1 10.57 15.25 17.72
N GLY A 2 10.36 14.71 16.53
CA GLY A 2 11.05 15.11 15.31
C GLY A 2 10.68 16.54 14.88
N ILE A 3 11.41 17.09 13.90
CA ILE A 3 11.16 18.43 13.34
C ILE A 3 9.85 18.43 12.55
N PHE A 4 9.38 17.27 12.10
CA PHE A 4 8.16 17.08 11.34
C PHE A 4 7.19 16.12 12.04
N SER A 5 5.90 16.47 12.03
CA SER A 5 4.86 15.64 12.62
C SER A 5 4.29 14.59 11.68
N ARG A 6 4.40 14.78 10.35
CA ARG A 6 3.80 13.92 9.33
C ARG A 6 4.65 13.90 8.06
N THR A 7 4.62 12.78 7.33
CA THR A 7 5.22 12.65 5.98
C THR A 7 4.78 13.77 5.03
N ARG A 8 3.51 14.18 5.12
CA ARG A 8 2.96 15.29 4.31
C ARG A 8 3.63 16.63 4.62
N ASP A 9 3.96 16.88 5.89
CA ASP A 9 4.63 18.11 6.31
C ASP A 9 6.06 18.14 5.75
N ILE A 10 6.75 17.00 5.74
CA ILE A 10 8.07 16.83 5.12
C ILE A 10 8.02 17.10 3.60
N ILE A 11 7.03 16.51 2.91
CA ILE A 11 6.83 16.69 1.47
C ILE A 11 6.42 18.12 1.12
N ALA A 12 5.78 18.86 2.04
CA ALA A 12 5.45 20.27 1.84
C ALA A 12 6.60 21.23 2.21
N ALA A 13 7.49 20.83 3.12
CA ALA A 13 8.51 21.71 3.69
C ALA A 13 9.53 22.26 2.69
N ASN A 14 9.74 23.58 2.69
CA ASN A 14 10.86 24.19 1.97
C ASN A 14 12.12 24.15 2.83
N VAL A 15 13.08 23.31 2.45
CA VAL A 15 14.35 23.15 3.18
C VAL A 15 15.14 24.48 3.24
N THR A 16 15.01 25.35 2.25
CA THR A 16 15.64 26.69 2.25
C THR A 16 15.15 27.54 3.42
N ASP A 17 13.83 27.70 3.50
CA ASP A 17 13.22 28.61 4.46
C ASP A 17 13.44 28.14 5.90
N LEU A 18 13.56 26.82 6.11
CA LEU A 18 13.92 26.24 7.39
C LEU A 18 15.38 26.57 7.76
N LEU A 19 16.31 26.43 6.82
CA LEU A 19 17.73 26.70 7.05
C LEU A 19 18.00 28.19 7.28
N ASP A 20 17.33 29.09 6.56
CA ASP A 20 17.52 30.53 6.69
C ASP A 20 17.10 31.07 8.06
N LYS A 21 16.21 30.35 8.75
CA LYS A 21 15.71 30.69 10.09
C LYS A 21 16.44 29.92 11.21
N ALA A 22 17.39 29.06 10.86
CA ALA A 22 18.09 28.22 11.82
C ALA A 22 19.26 28.96 12.48
N GLU A 23 19.40 28.86 13.80
CA GLU A 23 20.61 29.31 14.51
C GLU A 23 21.85 28.50 14.09
N ASP A 24 21.69 27.20 13.85
CA ASP A 24 22.73 26.31 13.34
C ASP A 24 22.21 25.55 12.09
N PRO A 25 22.37 26.12 10.89
CA PRO A 25 21.92 25.51 9.64
C PRO A 25 22.57 24.14 9.37
N ALA A 26 23.82 23.94 9.80
CA ALA A 26 24.54 22.68 9.61
C ALA A 26 23.95 21.56 10.48
N LYS A 27 23.58 21.85 11.72
CA LYS A 27 22.86 20.91 12.58
C LYS A 27 21.44 20.68 12.08
N MET A 28 20.73 21.73 11.66
CA MET A 28 19.35 21.59 11.19
C MET A 28 19.26 20.71 9.93
N ILE A 29 20.13 20.91 8.93
CA ILE A 29 20.09 20.08 7.71
C ILE A 29 20.37 18.60 8.02
N ARG A 30 21.27 18.30 8.96
CA ARG A 30 21.52 16.91 9.40
C ARG A 30 20.28 16.28 10.03
N MET A 31 19.58 17.02 10.88
CA MET A 31 18.34 16.54 11.50
C MET A 31 17.22 16.33 10.49
N ILE A 32 17.05 17.26 9.54
CA ILE A 32 16.07 17.13 8.45
C ILE A 32 16.35 15.88 7.61
N ILE A 33 17.61 15.64 7.24
CA ILE A 33 18.02 14.46 6.47
C ILE A 33 17.70 13.18 7.23
N LEU A 34 18.05 13.09 8.51
CA LEU A 34 17.78 11.92 9.34
C LEU A 34 16.27 11.61 9.38
N GLU A 35 15.45 12.62 9.62
CA GLU A 35 14.01 12.45 9.72
C GLU A 35 13.35 12.08 8.38
N MET A 36 13.87 12.63 7.26
CA MET A 36 13.47 12.19 5.93
C MET A 36 13.82 10.72 5.66
N GLU A 37 14.97 10.25 6.15
CA GLU A 37 15.41 8.86 6.02
C GLU A 37 14.56 7.90 6.86
N GLU A 38 14.31 8.24 8.12
CA GLU A 38 13.43 7.48 9.00
C GLU A 38 12.03 7.36 8.40
N THR A 39 11.46 8.48 7.95
CA THR A 39 10.15 8.50 7.30
C THR A 39 10.15 7.65 6.02
N LEU A 40 11.23 7.69 5.22
CA LEU A 40 11.33 6.88 4.00
C LEU A 40 11.33 5.38 4.32
N VAL A 41 12.00 4.96 5.38
CA VAL A 41 11.98 3.58 5.85
C VAL A 41 10.58 3.17 6.31
N GLU A 42 9.91 4.02 7.09
CA GLU A 42 8.55 3.74 7.59
C GLU A 42 7.54 3.59 6.46
N VAL A 43 7.52 4.53 5.50
CA VAL A 43 6.57 4.51 4.37
C VAL A 43 6.83 3.29 3.50
N ARG A 44 8.10 2.92 3.25
CA ARG A 44 8.44 1.69 2.52
C ARG A 44 8.02 0.42 3.25
N ALA A 45 8.22 0.37 4.56
CA ALA A 45 7.79 -0.77 5.36
C ALA A 45 6.25 -0.91 5.34
N SER A 46 5.53 0.22 5.36
CA SER A 46 4.07 0.22 5.23
C SER A 46 3.62 -0.28 3.86
N ALA A 47 4.22 0.24 2.77
CA ALA A 47 3.93 -0.21 1.41
C ALA A 47 4.22 -1.72 1.25
N ALA A 48 5.32 -2.23 1.82
CA ALA A 48 5.65 -3.64 1.79
C ALA A 48 4.62 -4.52 2.52
N ARG A 49 4.07 -4.05 3.66
CA ARG A 49 2.98 -4.73 4.36
C ARG A 49 1.71 -4.77 3.51
N THR A 50 1.31 -3.64 2.92
CA THR A 50 0.16 -3.59 2.00
C THR A 50 0.29 -4.58 0.84
N ILE A 51 1.48 -4.68 0.24
CA ILE A 51 1.75 -5.65 -0.83
C ILE A 51 1.59 -7.10 -0.32
N ALA A 52 2.03 -7.39 0.90
CA ALA A 52 1.89 -8.71 1.50
C ALA A 52 0.42 -9.05 1.76
N ASP A 53 -0.36 -8.10 2.29
CA ASP A 53 -1.79 -8.27 2.56
C ASP A 53 -2.57 -8.54 1.25
N GLN A 54 -2.29 -7.77 0.20
CA GLN A 54 -2.88 -8.01 -1.12
C GLN A 54 -2.53 -9.39 -1.68
N LYS A 55 -1.31 -9.88 -1.48
CA LYS A 55 -0.93 -11.23 -1.92
C LYS A 55 -1.71 -12.31 -1.18
N GLU A 56 -1.96 -12.12 0.12
CA GLU A 56 -2.76 -13.06 0.89
C GLU A 56 -4.23 -13.02 0.46
N MET A 57 -4.81 -11.84 0.23
CA MET A 57 -6.16 -11.71 -0.32
C MET A 57 -6.30 -12.37 -1.69
N ARG A 58 -5.32 -12.19 -2.60
CA ARG A 58 -5.30 -12.88 -3.90
C ARG A 58 -5.25 -14.41 -3.77
N ARG A 59 -4.55 -14.93 -2.77
CA ARG A 59 -4.56 -16.38 -2.46
C ARG A 59 -5.91 -16.85 -1.93
N GLN A 60 -6.60 -16.03 -1.13
CA GLN A 60 -7.94 -16.34 -0.66
C GLN A 60 -8.95 -16.34 -1.81
N ILE A 61 -8.88 -15.38 -2.73
CA ILE A 61 -9.67 -15.35 -3.96
C ILE A 61 -9.47 -16.65 -4.75
N ALA A 62 -8.23 -17.06 -4.99
CA ALA A 62 -7.96 -18.31 -5.72
C ALA A 62 -8.60 -19.55 -5.06
N LYS A 63 -8.68 -19.59 -3.72
CA LYS A 63 -9.38 -20.67 -3.00
C LYS A 63 -10.90 -20.58 -3.18
N LEU A 64 -11.46 -19.37 -3.17
CA LEU A 64 -12.89 -19.13 -3.39
C LEU A 64 -13.30 -19.47 -4.81
N ASP A 65 -12.48 -19.13 -5.81
CA ASP A 65 -12.71 -19.49 -7.21
C ASP A 65 -12.71 -21.01 -7.41
N ALA A 66 -11.74 -21.71 -6.79
CA ALA A 66 -11.73 -23.17 -6.79
C ALA A 66 -12.97 -23.77 -6.11
N LEU A 67 -13.42 -23.18 -5.00
CA LEU A 67 -14.65 -23.58 -4.31
C LEU A 67 -15.89 -23.36 -5.20
N ALA A 68 -15.99 -22.23 -5.88
CA ALA A 68 -17.07 -21.94 -6.83
C ALA A 68 -17.07 -22.92 -8.03
N GLY A 69 -15.88 -23.31 -8.50
CA GLY A 69 -15.70 -24.39 -9.49
C GLY A 69 -16.27 -25.71 -9.01
N ASN A 70 -15.87 -26.16 -7.81
CA ASN A 70 -16.40 -27.38 -7.19
C ASN A 70 -17.92 -27.37 -7.03
N TRP A 71 -18.51 -26.21 -6.68
CA TRP A 71 -19.96 -26.07 -6.61
C TRP A 71 -20.63 -26.13 -7.98
N THR A 72 -19.97 -25.63 -9.02
CA THR A 72 -20.44 -25.76 -10.41
C THR A 72 -20.50 -27.23 -10.82
N GLU A 73 -19.43 -27.99 -10.59
CA GLU A 73 -19.40 -29.44 -10.88
C GLU A 73 -20.48 -30.21 -10.13
N LYS A 74 -20.72 -29.87 -8.86
CA LYS A 74 -21.81 -30.47 -8.06
C LYS A 74 -23.19 -30.14 -8.60
N ALA A 75 -23.40 -28.90 -9.07
CA ALA A 75 -24.66 -28.49 -9.67
C ALA A 75 -24.93 -29.25 -10.97
N GLU A 76 -23.93 -29.38 -11.83
CA GLU A 76 -23.99 -30.16 -13.08
C GLU A 76 -24.27 -31.64 -12.81
N LEU A 77 -23.57 -32.24 -11.83
CA LEU A 77 -23.80 -33.62 -11.43
C LEU A 77 -25.22 -33.84 -10.89
N ALA A 78 -25.74 -32.92 -10.07
CA ALA A 78 -27.10 -32.98 -9.56
C ALA A 78 -28.13 -32.90 -10.69
N LEU A 79 -27.92 -32.00 -11.66
CA LEU A 79 -28.79 -31.84 -12.81
C LEU A 79 -28.77 -33.08 -13.72
N SER A 80 -27.60 -33.69 -13.97
CA SER A 80 -27.51 -34.95 -14.73
C SER A 80 -28.23 -36.14 -14.08
N LYS A 81 -28.62 -36.02 -12.80
CA LYS A 81 -29.36 -37.00 -12.03
C LYS A 81 -30.81 -36.57 -11.76
N ASP A 82 -31.30 -35.56 -12.48
CA ASP A 82 -32.62 -34.96 -12.34
C ASP A 82 -32.93 -34.42 -10.92
N ARG A 83 -31.89 -34.05 -10.17
CA ARG A 83 -32.00 -33.48 -8.82
C ARG A 83 -31.87 -31.95 -8.86
N GLU A 84 -32.89 -31.30 -9.39
CA GLU A 84 -32.90 -29.84 -9.55
C GLU A 84 -32.77 -29.06 -8.24
N ASP A 85 -33.33 -29.59 -7.15
CA ASP A 85 -33.27 -29.00 -5.81
C ASP A 85 -31.82 -28.89 -5.31
N LEU A 86 -31.05 -29.97 -5.47
CA LEU A 86 -29.63 -30.00 -5.13
C LEU A 86 -28.80 -29.14 -6.08
N ALA A 87 -29.15 -29.09 -7.36
CA ALA A 87 -28.48 -28.21 -8.32
C ALA A 87 -28.66 -26.73 -7.94
N LYS A 88 -29.89 -26.32 -7.61
CA LYS A 88 -30.19 -24.96 -7.13
C LYS A 88 -29.45 -24.64 -5.84
N ALA A 89 -29.42 -25.57 -4.88
CA ALA A 89 -28.67 -25.38 -3.64
C ALA A 89 -27.16 -25.21 -3.89
N ALA A 90 -26.56 -26.00 -4.77
CA ALA A 90 -25.16 -25.87 -5.14
C ALA A 90 -24.85 -24.52 -5.82
N LEU A 91 -25.76 -24.02 -6.67
CA LEU A 91 -25.62 -22.70 -7.29
C LEU A 91 -25.69 -21.55 -6.27
N VAL A 92 -26.50 -21.68 -5.22
CA VAL A 92 -26.53 -20.68 -4.13
C VAL A 92 -25.18 -20.63 -3.40
N GLU A 93 -24.58 -21.79 -3.10
CA GLU A 93 -23.26 -21.83 -2.45
C GLU A 93 -22.13 -21.34 -3.38
N LYS A 94 -22.22 -21.62 -4.68
CA LYS A 94 -21.35 -21.01 -5.69
C LYS A 94 -21.44 -19.48 -5.63
N GLN A 95 -22.65 -18.94 -5.66
CA GLN A 95 -22.87 -17.50 -5.66
C GLN A 95 -22.24 -16.84 -4.43
N LYS A 96 -22.42 -17.42 -3.24
CA LYS A 96 -21.78 -16.90 -2.02
C LYS A 96 -20.25 -16.87 -2.10
N ALA A 97 -19.64 -17.91 -2.68
CA ALA A 97 -18.19 -17.95 -2.85
C ALA A 97 -17.71 -16.87 -3.84
N SER A 98 -18.44 -16.68 -4.95
CA SER A 98 -18.16 -15.62 -5.93
C SER A 98 -18.35 -14.22 -5.35
N ASP A 99 -19.43 -13.97 -4.61
CA ASP A 99 -19.69 -12.68 -3.97
C ASP A 99 -18.56 -12.28 -3.00
N LEU A 100 -18.04 -13.25 -2.24
CA LEU A 100 -16.93 -13.00 -1.33
C LEU A 100 -15.62 -12.74 -2.10
N ALA A 101 -15.37 -13.44 -3.20
CA ALA A 101 -14.22 -13.18 -4.07
C ALA A 101 -14.29 -11.77 -4.67
N ASP A 102 -15.47 -11.33 -5.11
CA ASP A 102 -15.69 -9.98 -5.64
C ASP A 102 -15.48 -8.89 -4.58
N GLN A 103 -15.90 -9.13 -3.34
CA GLN A 103 -15.62 -8.22 -2.20
C GLN A 103 -14.11 -8.08 -1.96
N LEU A 104 -13.37 -9.19 -1.94
CA LEU A 104 -11.91 -9.14 -1.78
C LEU A 104 -11.22 -8.46 -2.97
N ASN A 105 -11.72 -8.63 -4.19
CA ASN A 105 -11.21 -7.91 -5.37
C ASN A 105 -11.41 -6.40 -5.23
N ALA A 106 -12.57 -5.96 -4.74
CA ALA A 106 -12.84 -4.54 -4.48
C ALA A 106 -11.91 -3.98 -3.40
N GLU A 107 -11.65 -4.74 -2.33
CA GLU A 107 -10.70 -4.33 -1.29
C GLU A 107 -9.26 -4.22 -1.82
N ILE A 108 -8.83 -5.19 -2.64
CA ILE A 108 -7.52 -5.12 -3.32
C ILE A 108 -7.38 -3.86 -4.17
N ALA A 109 -8.44 -3.46 -4.88
CA ALA A 109 -8.42 -2.25 -5.71
C ALA A 109 -8.20 -0.98 -4.87
N VAL A 110 -8.83 -0.88 -3.70
CA VAL A 110 -8.61 0.22 -2.75
C VAL A 110 -7.16 0.22 -2.25
N LEU A 111 -6.61 -0.95 -1.94
CA LEU A 111 -5.21 -1.08 -1.52
C LEU A 111 -4.22 -0.73 -2.65
N ASP A 112 -4.55 -1.05 -3.90
CA ASP A 112 -3.72 -0.69 -5.08
C ASP A 112 -3.63 0.83 -5.23
N ASP A 113 -4.73 1.56 -5.05
CA ASP A 113 -4.73 3.02 -5.12
C ASP A 113 -3.94 3.64 -3.95
N ALA A 114 -4.07 3.09 -2.73
CA ALA A 114 -3.28 3.52 -1.58
C ALA A 114 -1.78 3.25 -1.77
N LEU A 115 -1.43 2.13 -2.39
CA LEU A 115 -0.04 1.77 -2.70
C LEU A 115 0.56 2.73 -3.74
N ARG A 116 -0.18 3.05 -4.81
CA ARG A 116 0.24 4.05 -5.81
C ARG A 116 0.47 5.42 -5.20
N ALA A 117 -0.40 5.85 -4.29
CA ALA A 117 -0.21 7.11 -3.56
C ALA A 117 1.08 7.06 -2.72
N SER A 118 1.32 5.96 -2.02
CA SER A 118 2.53 5.75 -1.22
C SER A 118 3.81 5.74 -2.08
N GLU A 119 3.78 5.13 -3.26
CA GLU A 119 4.90 5.15 -4.22
C GLU A 119 5.21 6.59 -4.69
N GLY A 120 4.16 7.38 -4.97
CA GLY A 120 4.32 8.80 -5.29
C GLY A 120 4.97 9.60 -4.17
N ASP A 121 4.57 9.33 -2.92
CA ASP A 121 5.15 10.02 -1.76
C ASP A 121 6.58 9.57 -1.47
N ILE A 122 6.91 8.29 -1.67
CA ILE A 122 8.29 7.77 -1.64
C ILE A 122 9.15 8.53 -2.66
N ALA A 123 8.68 8.65 -3.90
CA ALA A 123 9.43 9.34 -4.96
C ALA A 123 9.71 10.81 -4.62
N LYS A 124 8.70 11.53 -4.10
CA LYS A 124 8.86 12.92 -3.65
C LYS A 124 9.86 13.03 -2.51
N LEU A 125 9.76 12.15 -1.50
CA LEU A 125 10.64 12.16 -0.35
C LEU A 125 12.09 11.87 -0.74
N GLN A 126 12.32 10.93 -1.66
CA GLN A 126 13.65 10.67 -2.22
C GLN A 126 14.20 11.87 -2.99
N GLY A 127 13.37 12.59 -3.75
CA GLY A 127 13.75 13.84 -4.40
C GLY A 127 14.22 14.89 -3.40
N LYS A 128 13.43 15.13 -2.36
CA LYS A 128 13.78 16.05 -1.28
C LYS A 128 15.05 15.67 -0.52
N LEU A 129 15.25 14.37 -0.28
CA LEU A 129 16.45 13.89 0.39
C LEU A 129 17.71 14.18 -0.44
N ARG A 130 17.62 14.05 -1.78
CA ARG A 130 18.72 14.43 -2.69
C ARG A 130 19.02 15.92 -2.62
N GLU A 131 17.99 16.76 -2.64
CA GLU A 131 18.14 18.22 -2.51
C GLU A 131 18.75 18.62 -1.16
N ALA A 132 18.27 18.02 -0.07
CA ALA A 132 18.78 18.27 1.28
C ALA A 132 20.25 17.88 1.40
N ARG A 133 20.65 16.72 0.85
CA ARG A 133 22.05 16.27 0.82
C ARG A 133 22.94 17.19 -0.03
N ALA A 134 22.45 17.66 -1.18
CA ALA A 134 23.19 18.62 -2.00
C ALA A 134 23.44 19.94 -1.24
N ARG A 135 22.44 20.43 -0.50
CA ARG A 135 22.57 21.62 0.36
C ARG A 135 23.51 21.40 1.53
N GLN A 136 23.42 20.24 2.19
CA GLN A 136 24.34 19.87 3.26
C GLN A 136 25.80 19.99 2.79
N ASN A 137 26.11 19.43 1.61
CA ASN A 137 27.46 19.52 1.04
C ASN A 137 27.87 20.97 0.80
N ALA A 138 26.98 21.81 0.25
CA ALA A 138 27.26 23.23 0.00
C ALA A 138 27.51 24.04 1.29
N ILE A 139 26.83 23.70 2.38
CA ILE A 139 27.05 24.31 3.70
C ILE A 139 28.39 23.86 4.29
N MET A 140 28.74 22.59 4.12
CA MET A 140 29.99 22.02 4.65
C MET A 140 31.23 22.38 3.85
N SER A 141 31.08 22.74 2.57
CA SER A 141 32.18 23.19 1.71
C SER A 141 32.50 24.69 1.82
N ARG A 142 31.77 25.41 2.68
CA ARG A 142 31.93 26.84 2.95
C ARG A 142 32.81 27.05 4.17
#